data_AF-A0A9E0FW35-F1
#
_entry.id   AF-A0A9E0FW35-F1
#
_cell.length_a   1.000
_cell.length_b   1.000
_cell.length_c   1.000
_cell.angle_alpha   90.00
_cell.angle_beta   90.00
_cell.angle_gamma   90.00
#
_symmetry.space_group_name_H-M   'P 1'
#
loop_
_entity.id
_entity.type
_entity.pdbx_description
1 polymer ?
#
loop_
_entity_poly.entity_id
_entity_poly.type
_entity_poly.pdbx_seq_one_letter_code
_entity_poly.pdbx_strand_id
1 'polypeptide(L)'
;MLQQQFDRGYPPVTQTAWEKLLAFIPLLERSAPVGQWKEGSELIAGVYVMPDVNYEPIIHEFIRTAYASGVITQVDWMNWPEQTELLQIGDETLLQQLGLNLLRDLLTAILRQDRFVDGWLLAKLTDGTVLRILRALRYNVLHPLITDRETTRIYFADRLQRDFPELFLRLIHLLDAFGISYTLLPAAEDIWCRDYMPVQVKSDKFVRFRYTTDQSALIPESIRSKTVSSDLRLDGGNIVKGPDRVALTDRVFDDNDDRPRQRIVEELQEIFETRSIIVVPQLPYEEFGHIDGMLRFLDANTVLVSDFKQAGYPNNFLSEFDQSLTRAGLKQVKFPYQEIRRKNHEGVDSAAGCYINYLQVGQQVVFPVFEAFPTKNEAARSILEAHFKVETLECTQLADEGGVLNCVSWNIW
;
A
#
# COMPACT_ATOMS: atom_id res chain seq x y z
N MET A 1 2.03 -1.64 21.61
CA MET A 1 1.08 -2.79 21.59
C MET A 1 -0.07 -2.59 20.57
N LEU A 2 -0.03 -1.58 19.69
CA LEU A 2 -1.12 -1.21 18.77
C LEU A 2 -0.94 -1.69 17.30
N GLN A 3 0.05 -2.54 17.02
CA GLN A 3 0.49 -2.84 15.65
C GLN A 3 -0.10 -4.16 15.07
N GLN A 4 -0.96 -4.87 15.81
CA GLN A 4 -1.26 -6.29 15.51
C GLN A 4 -2.67 -6.65 15.01
N GLN A 5 -3.61 -5.73 14.79
CA GLN A 5 -5.02 -6.16 14.56
C GLN A 5 -5.77 -5.57 13.35
N PHE A 6 -5.14 -4.75 12.50
CA PHE A 6 -5.91 -3.91 11.57
C PHE A 6 -5.91 -4.30 10.09
N ASP A 7 -5.49 -5.53 9.74
CA ASP A 7 -5.41 -5.93 8.34
C ASP A 7 -6.08 -7.27 8.04
N ARG A 8 -7.22 -7.23 7.35
CA ARG A 8 -8.16 -8.36 7.22
C ARG A 8 -8.51 -8.74 5.78
N GLY A 9 -7.84 -8.15 4.78
CA GLY A 9 -7.79 -8.68 3.41
C GLY A 9 -9.12 -8.80 2.64
N TYR A 10 -10.00 -7.79 2.70
CA TYR A 10 -11.35 -7.87 2.11
C TYR A 10 -11.39 -7.65 0.60
N PRO A 11 -12.32 -8.28 -0.14
CA PRO A 11 -12.45 -8.06 -1.58
C PRO A 11 -12.65 -6.56 -1.91
N PRO A 12 -12.14 -6.12 -3.08
CA PRO A 12 -12.22 -4.72 -3.50
C PRO A 12 -13.67 -4.33 -3.76
N VAL A 13 -14.00 -3.09 -3.39
CA VAL A 13 -15.31 -2.48 -3.64
C VAL A 13 -15.24 -1.71 -4.95
N THR A 14 -16.22 -1.93 -5.83
CA THR A 14 -16.25 -1.25 -7.14
C THR A 14 -16.44 0.27 -6.99
N GLN A 15 -15.92 1.05 -7.93
CA GLN A 15 -16.09 2.50 -7.93
C GLN A 15 -17.57 2.91 -7.88
N THR A 16 -18.43 2.28 -8.68
CA THR A 16 -19.88 2.54 -8.67
C THR A 16 -20.53 2.23 -7.33
N ALA A 17 -20.03 1.22 -6.60
CA ALA A 17 -20.52 0.91 -5.26
C ALA A 17 -20.10 1.97 -4.24
N TRP A 18 -18.86 2.48 -4.33
CA TRP A 18 -18.42 3.64 -3.53
C TRP A 18 -19.25 4.88 -3.82
N GLU A 19 -19.45 5.23 -5.08
CA GLU A 19 -20.25 6.41 -5.48
C GLU A 19 -21.67 6.36 -4.88
N LYS A 20 -22.33 5.19 -4.95
CA LYS A 20 -23.67 4.99 -4.36
C LYS A 20 -23.66 5.14 -2.84
N LEU A 21 -22.70 4.55 -2.14
CA LEU A 21 -22.65 4.64 -0.68
C LEU A 21 -22.30 6.06 -0.21
N LEU A 22 -21.34 6.71 -0.87
CA LEU A 22 -20.85 8.03 -0.48
C LEU A 22 -21.83 9.15 -0.87
N ALA A 23 -22.80 8.89 -1.75
CA ALA A 23 -23.91 9.80 -2.05
C ALA A 23 -24.82 10.09 -0.83
N PHE A 24 -24.75 9.27 0.22
CA PHE A 24 -25.47 9.52 1.48
C PHE A 24 -24.83 10.63 2.33
N ILE A 25 -23.57 11.01 2.11
CA ILE A 25 -22.89 12.09 2.87
C ILE A 25 -23.71 13.40 2.87
N PRO A 26 -24.03 14.01 1.71
CA PRO A 26 -24.80 15.26 1.69
C PRO A 26 -26.25 15.11 2.21
N LEU A 27 -26.76 13.88 2.32
CA LEU A 27 -28.08 13.61 2.87
C LEU A 27 -28.05 13.56 4.39
N LEU A 28 -27.01 12.94 4.95
CA LEU A 28 -26.75 12.86 6.39
C LEU A 28 -26.22 14.19 6.99
N GLU A 29 -25.67 15.07 6.16
CA GLU A 29 -25.27 16.42 6.56
C GLU A 29 -26.47 17.35 6.82
N ARG A 30 -27.64 17.03 6.28
CA ARG A 30 -28.85 17.79 6.55
C ARG A 30 -29.19 17.60 8.02
N SER A 31 -29.44 18.69 8.75
CA SER A 31 -29.88 18.66 10.16
C SER A 31 -31.31 18.13 10.34
N ALA A 32 -31.72 17.15 9.53
CA ALA A 32 -32.98 16.45 9.65
C ALA A 32 -32.84 15.28 10.65
N PRO A 33 -33.89 14.95 11.40
CA PRO A 33 -33.92 13.72 12.17
C PRO A 33 -33.63 12.51 11.27
N VAL A 34 -32.79 11.61 11.75
CA VAL A 34 -32.44 10.35 11.06
C VAL A 34 -33.29 9.16 11.54
N GLY A 35 -34.02 9.35 12.64
CA GLY A 35 -34.91 8.38 13.25
C GLY A 35 -35.34 8.87 14.63
N GLN A 36 -36.29 8.16 15.23
CA GLN A 36 -36.78 8.43 16.58
C GLN A 36 -37.14 7.14 17.30
N TRP A 37 -37.04 7.17 18.63
CA TRP A 37 -37.55 6.10 19.47
C TRP A 37 -39.07 6.06 19.39
N LYS A 38 -39.60 4.87 19.15
CA LYS A 38 -41.00 4.56 19.31
C LYS A 38 -41.18 3.94 20.68
N GLU A 39 -42.10 4.48 21.47
CA GLU A 39 -42.39 3.96 22.79
C GLU A 39 -43.01 2.55 22.70
N GLY A 40 -42.70 1.74 23.71
CA GLY A 40 -43.33 0.44 23.85
C GLY A 40 -44.82 0.59 24.15
N SER A 41 -45.62 -0.35 23.65
CA SER A 41 -47.08 -0.29 23.80
C SER A 41 -47.66 -1.69 23.96
N GLU A 42 -48.70 -1.83 24.77
CA GLU A 42 -49.50 -3.06 24.81
C GLU A 42 -50.43 -3.10 23.59
N LEU A 43 -50.24 -4.10 22.71
CA LEU A 43 -51.06 -4.26 21.50
C LEU A 43 -52.44 -4.81 21.85
N ILE A 44 -52.44 -5.86 22.68
CA ILE A 44 -53.60 -6.54 23.26
C ILE A 44 -53.20 -7.02 24.65
N ALA A 45 -54.18 -7.29 25.51
CA ALA A 45 -53.94 -7.70 26.89
C ALA A 45 -52.89 -8.83 27.00
N GLY A 46 -51.76 -8.55 27.66
CA GLY A 46 -50.66 -9.48 27.87
C GLY A 46 -49.64 -9.56 26.72
N VAL A 47 -49.80 -8.79 25.64
CA VAL A 47 -48.86 -8.73 24.51
C VAL A 47 -48.30 -7.31 24.37
N TYR A 48 -47.02 -7.16 24.69
CA TYR A 48 -46.30 -5.90 24.66
C TYR A 48 -45.37 -5.83 23.44
N VAL A 49 -45.37 -4.68 22.78
CA VAL A 49 -44.33 -4.29 21.83
C VAL A 49 -43.29 -3.52 22.62
N MET A 50 -42.05 -4.00 22.58
CA MET A 50 -40.92 -3.30 23.18
C MET A 50 -40.61 -2.02 22.40
N PRO A 51 -40.06 -0.98 23.05
CA PRO A 51 -39.58 0.19 22.33
C PRO A 51 -38.57 -0.19 21.25
N ASP A 52 -38.71 0.39 20.07
CA ASP A 52 -37.80 0.20 18.95
C ASP A 52 -37.46 1.54 18.30
N VAL A 53 -36.40 1.56 17.49
CA VAL A 53 -36.06 2.75 16.71
C VAL A 53 -36.77 2.71 15.36
N ASN A 54 -37.57 3.74 15.10
CA ASN A 54 -38.14 3.98 13.78
C ASN A 54 -37.20 4.91 13.00
N TYR A 55 -36.44 4.33 12.07
CA TYR A 55 -35.53 5.08 11.20
C TYR A 55 -36.26 5.74 10.03
N GLU A 56 -35.75 6.88 9.58
CA GLU A 56 -36.25 7.50 8.34
C GLU A 56 -35.99 6.59 7.13
N PRO A 57 -36.84 6.65 6.07
CA PRO A 57 -36.69 5.79 4.89
C PRO A 57 -35.29 5.82 4.26
N ILE A 58 -34.63 6.97 4.33
CA ILE A 58 -33.28 7.19 3.81
C ILE A 58 -32.21 6.39 4.56
N ILE A 59 -32.37 6.17 5.87
CA ILE A 59 -31.45 5.36 6.67
C ILE A 59 -31.61 3.88 6.33
N HIS A 60 -32.84 3.42 6.08
CA HIS A 60 -33.05 2.06 5.58
C HIS A 60 -32.41 1.86 4.20
N GLU A 61 -32.44 2.86 3.32
CA GLU A 61 -31.76 2.82 2.03
C GLU A 61 -30.24 2.82 2.17
N PHE A 62 -29.70 3.62 3.09
CA PHE A 62 -28.29 3.62 3.44
C PHE A 62 -27.81 2.23 3.90
N ILE A 63 -28.53 1.61 4.84
CA ILE A 63 -28.21 0.26 5.34
C ILE A 63 -28.21 -0.74 4.19
N ARG A 64 -29.28 -0.79 3.37
CA ARG A 64 -29.36 -1.70 2.22
C ARG A 64 -28.20 -1.48 1.24
N THR A 65 -27.87 -0.22 0.95
CA THR A 65 -26.78 0.14 0.05
C THR A 65 -25.43 -0.30 0.60
N ALA A 66 -25.19 -0.10 1.90
CA ALA A 66 -23.96 -0.55 2.55
C ALA A 66 -23.79 -2.07 2.40
N TYR A 67 -24.82 -2.86 2.71
CA TYR A 67 -24.76 -4.33 2.55
C TYR A 67 -24.62 -4.78 1.09
N ALA A 68 -25.24 -4.08 0.13
CA ALA A 68 -25.16 -4.41 -1.29
C ALA A 68 -23.83 -3.98 -1.94
N SER A 69 -23.11 -3.02 -1.35
CA SER A 69 -21.90 -2.42 -1.92
C SER A 69 -20.63 -3.30 -1.78
N GLY A 70 -20.65 -4.30 -0.90
CA GLY A 70 -19.43 -5.04 -0.51
C GLY A 70 -18.54 -4.30 0.49
N VAL A 71 -18.97 -3.12 0.97
CA VAL A 71 -18.27 -2.35 2.01
C VAL A 71 -18.34 -3.07 3.35
N ILE A 72 -19.45 -3.75 3.65
CA ILE A 72 -19.61 -4.54 4.88
C ILE A 72 -18.64 -5.73 4.86
N THR A 73 -17.80 -5.80 5.88
CA THR A 73 -16.72 -6.77 5.98
C THR A 73 -17.12 -7.98 6.83
N GLN A 74 -16.20 -8.94 6.97
CA GLN A 74 -16.36 -10.11 7.85
C GLN A 74 -15.62 -9.95 9.19
N VAL A 75 -15.36 -8.71 9.61
CA VAL A 75 -14.76 -8.41 10.92
C VAL A 75 -15.53 -9.08 12.06
N ASP A 76 -14.83 -9.79 12.94
CA ASP A 76 -15.36 -10.20 14.24
C ASP A 76 -15.41 -8.99 15.18
N TRP A 77 -16.44 -8.18 14.98
CA TRP A 77 -16.66 -6.94 15.73
C TRP A 77 -16.99 -7.21 17.21
N MET A 78 -17.48 -8.41 17.57
CA MET A 78 -17.77 -8.73 18.97
C MET A 78 -16.50 -8.88 19.80
N ASN A 79 -15.42 -9.37 19.17
CA ASN A 79 -14.12 -9.57 19.82
C ASN A 79 -13.06 -8.59 19.30
N TRP A 80 -13.43 -7.31 19.14
CA TRP A 80 -12.54 -6.27 18.67
C TRP A 80 -12.27 -5.19 19.75
N PRO A 81 -11.21 -5.34 20.57
CA PRO A 81 -11.01 -4.50 21.75
C PRO A 81 -10.77 -3.02 21.42
N GLU A 82 -10.10 -2.71 20.31
CA GLU A 82 -9.77 -1.34 19.91
C GLU A 82 -10.96 -0.59 19.27
N GLN A 83 -12.05 -1.30 18.93
CA GLN A 83 -13.22 -0.70 18.26
C GLN A 83 -13.74 0.54 19.01
N THR A 84 -13.83 0.45 20.34
CA THR A 84 -14.40 1.53 21.15
C THR A 84 -13.55 2.81 21.07
N GLU A 85 -12.22 2.67 21.16
CA GLU A 85 -11.30 3.79 21.07
C GLU A 85 -11.32 4.41 19.66
N LEU A 86 -11.36 3.58 18.62
CA LEU A 86 -11.42 4.05 17.23
C LEU A 86 -12.72 4.78 16.90
N LEU A 87 -13.86 4.32 17.43
CA LEU A 87 -15.16 4.99 17.27
C LEU A 87 -15.26 6.32 18.04
N GLN A 88 -14.35 6.58 18.98
CA GLN A 88 -14.27 7.84 19.72
C GLN A 88 -13.40 8.91 19.04
N ILE A 89 -12.72 8.58 17.93
CA ILE A 89 -11.92 9.55 17.19
C ILE A 89 -12.85 10.62 16.61
N GLY A 90 -12.79 11.82 17.21
CA GLY A 90 -13.53 13.00 16.75
C GLY A 90 -12.82 13.78 15.64
N ASP A 91 -11.50 13.60 15.49
CA ASP A 91 -10.68 14.27 14.47
C ASP A 91 -10.79 13.54 13.12
N GLU A 92 -11.32 14.24 12.10
CA GLU A 92 -11.49 13.68 10.76
C GLU A 92 -10.15 13.35 10.08
N THR A 93 -9.07 14.09 10.35
CA THR A 93 -7.74 13.86 9.77
C THR A 93 -7.15 12.56 10.31
N LEU A 94 -7.30 12.30 11.61
CA LEU A 94 -6.86 11.03 12.20
C LEU A 94 -7.68 9.84 11.69
N LEU A 95 -8.98 10.03 11.40
CA LEU A 95 -9.82 9.00 10.77
C LEU A 95 -9.37 8.72 9.34
N GLN A 96 -9.00 9.74 8.56
CA GLN A 96 -8.52 9.56 7.19
C GLN A 96 -7.27 8.68 7.12
N GLN A 97 -6.43 8.68 8.15
CA GLN A 97 -5.23 7.84 8.21
C GLN A 97 -5.52 6.36 8.49
N LEU A 98 -6.72 5.97 8.96
CA LEU A 98 -7.03 4.59 9.35
C LEU A 98 -6.90 3.55 8.23
N GLY A 99 -6.83 3.98 6.97
CA GLY A 99 -6.84 3.10 5.82
C GLY A 99 -8.24 2.58 5.50
N LEU A 100 -8.44 2.16 4.25
CA LEU A 100 -9.77 1.87 3.72
C LEU A 100 -10.44 0.70 4.44
N ASN A 101 -9.70 -0.38 4.71
CA ASN A 101 -10.25 -1.58 5.34
C ASN A 101 -10.67 -1.36 6.80
N LEU A 102 -9.90 -0.61 7.57
CA LEU A 102 -10.25 -0.31 8.96
C LEU A 102 -11.51 0.56 9.06
N LEU A 103 -11.65 1.55 8.17
CA LEU A 103 -12.86 2.37 8.09
C LEU A 103 -14.09 1.55 7.69
N ARG A 104 -13.92 0.57 6.79
CA ARG A 104 -14.97 -0.41 6.44
C ARG A 104 -15.35 -1.26 7.65
N ASP A 105 -14.39 -1.66 8.47
CA ASP A 105 -14.63 -2.44 9.69
C ASP A 105 -15.38 -1.64 10.74
N LEU A 106 -15.02 -0.37 10.97
CA LEU A 106 -15.76 0.51 11.88
C LEU A 106 -17.21 0.70 11.43
N LEU A 107 -17.43 0.94 10.14
CA LEU A 107 -18.78 1.06 9.60
C LEU A 107 -19.56 -0.26 9.75
N THR A 108 -18.90 -1.39 9.50
CA THR A 108 -19.47 -2.73 9.67
C THR A 108 -19.87 -2.99 11.11
N ALA A 109 -19.02 -2.64 12.06
CA ALA A 109 -19.27 -2.81 13.48
C ALA A 109 -20.49 -2.00 13.93
N ILE A 110 -20.59 -0.71 13.53
CA ILE A 110 -21.77 0.12 13.82
C ILE A 110 -23.05 -0.53 13.29
N LEU A 111 -23.07 -0.90 12.00
CA LEU A 111 -24.27 -1.41 11.35
C LEU A 111 -24.69 -2.81 11.84
N ARG A 112 -23.73 -3.66 12.22
CA ARG A 112 -24.01 -5.00 12.75
C ARG A 112 -24.44 -4.94 14.21
N GLN A 113 -23.84 -4.07 15.02
CA GLN A 113 -24.13 -3.96 16.45
C GLN A 113 -25.54 -3.42 16.74
N ASP A 114 -26.10 -2.60 15.84
CA ASP A 114 -27.49 -2.13 15.95
C ASP A 114 -28.54 -3.26 15.94
N ARG A 115 -28.19 -4.44 15.42
CA ARG A 115 -29.08 -5.62 15.46
C ARG A 115 -29.20 -6.25 16.85
N PHE A 116 -28.30 -5.88 17.77
CA PHE A 116 -28.19 -6.45 19.11
C PHE A 116 -28.35 -5.39 20.21
N VAL A 117 -28.15 -4.12 19.86
CA VAL A 117 -28.27 -2.99 20.78
C VAL A 117 -29.14 -1.95 20.08
N ASP A 118 -30.43 -1.94 20.41
CA ASP A 118 -31.40 -1.03 19.80
C ASP A 118 -30.96 0.44 19.95
N GLY A 119 -30.98 1.17 18.84
CA GLY A 119 -30.62 2.57 18.79
C GLY A 119 -29.12 2.86 18.83
N TRP A 120 -28.27 1.85 18.71
CA TRP A 120 -26.83 2.04 18.55
C TRP A 120 -26.50 2.83 17.27
N LEU A 121 -27.08 2.45 16.13
CA LEU A 121 -26.90 3.18 14.88
C LEU A 121 -27.51 4.58 14.97
N LEU A 122 -28.69 4.73 15.58
CA LEU A 122 -29.29 6.04 15.84
C LEU A 122 -28.34 6.95 16.61
N ALA A 123 -27.72 6.44 17.69
CA ALA A 123 -26.75 7.20 18.47
C ALA A 123 -25.53 7.62 17.62
N LYS A 124 -25.00 6.70 16.80
CA LYS A 124 -23.81 6.96 15.96
C LYS A 124 -24.07 7.82 14.72
N LEU A 125 -25.31 7.86 14.23
CA LEU A 125 -25.75 8.83 13.24
C LEU A 125 -25.90 10.21 13.88
N THR A 126 -26.50 10.27 15.08
CA THR A 126 -26.80 11.53 15.77
C THR A 126 -25.54 12.23 16.30
N ASP A 127 -24.55 11.49 16.81
CA ASP A 127 -23.27 12.03 17.27
C ASP A 127 -22.26 12.32 16.13
N GLY A 128 -22.70 12.09 14.88
CA GLY A 128 -21.93 12.32 13.66
C GLY A 128 -20.82 11.30 13.38
N THR A 129 -20.68 10.24 14.17
CA THR A 129 -19.63 9.22 13.96
C THR A 129 -19.73 8.56 12.59
N VAL A 130 -20.94 8.16 12.17
CA VAL A 130 -21.15 7.58 10.83
C VAL A 130 -20.75 8.57 9.73
N LEU A 131 -21.13 9.85 9.88
CA LEU A 131 -20.79 10.87 8.90
C LEU A 131 -19.27 11.08 8.79
N ARG A 132 -18.56 11.15 9.92
CA ARG A 132 -17.09 11.25 9.94
C ARG A 132 -16.43 10.04 9.25
N ILE A 133 -16.92 8.82 9.52
CA ILE A 133 -16.41 7.60 8.85
C ILE A 133 -16.66 7.64 7.35
N LEU A 134 -17.87 8.03 6.90
CA LEU A 134 -18.16 8.14 5.46
C LEU A 134 -17.30 9.20 4.77
N ARG A 135 -17.03 10.34 5.42
CA ARG A 135 -16.11 11.37 4.89
C ARG A 135 -14.68 10.84 4.80
N ALA A 136 -14.20 10.13 5.81
CA ALA A 136 -12.89 9.50 5.80
C ALA A 136 -12.78 8.41 4.71
N LEU A 137 -13.83 7.61 4.51
CA LEU A 137 -13.93 6.66 3.39
C LEU A 137 -13.87 7.39 2.05
N ARG A 138 -14.65 8.47 1.87
CA ARG A 138 -14.60 9.29 0.64
C ARG A 138 -13.20 9.83 0.39
N TYR A 139 -12.52 10.34 1.41
CA TYR A 139 -11.15 10.82 1.28
C TYR A 139 -10.21 9.69 0.80
N ASN A 140 -10.23 8.52 1.44
CA ASN A 140 -9.38 7.40 1.06
C ASN A 140 -9.66 6.88 -0.36
N VAL A 141 -10.92 6.92 -0.79
CA VAL A 141 -11.32 6.52 -2.16
C VAL A 141 -10.87 7.55 -3.20
N LEU A 142 -10.93 8.85 -2.88
CA LEU A 142 -10.55 9.93 -3.80
C LEU A 142 -9.04 10.20 -3.81
N HIS A 143 -8.35 9.88 -2.73
CA HIS A 143 -6.93 10.15 -2.52
C HIS A 143 -6.20 8.85 -2.16
N PRO A 144 -6.14 7.84 -3.07
CA PRO A 144 -5.42 6.61 -2.80
C PRO A 144 -3.92 6.87 -2.66
N LEU A 145 -3.20 5.94 -2.04
CA LEU A 145 -1.74 5.89 -2.20
C LEU A 145 -1.41 5.69 -3.68
N ILE A 146 -0.47 6.47 -4.21
CA ILE A 146 0.04 6.24 -5.56
C ILE A 146 0.98 5.03 -5.52
N THR A 147 0.61 3.92 -6.16
CA THR A 147 1.47 2.76 -6.39
C THR A 147 1.99 2.76 -7.83
N ASP A 148 2.83 1.80 -8.19
CA ASP A 148 3.33 1.65 -9.56
C ASP A 148 2.20 1.48 -10.59
N ARG A 149 1.05 0.92 -10.17
CA ARG A 149 -0.17 0.78 -11.00
C ARG A 149 -0.80 2.12 -11.38
N GLU A 150 -0.60 3.16 -10.58
CA GLU A 150 -1.14 4.48 -10.89
C GLU A 150 -0.15 5.26 -11.76
N THR A 151 1.16 5.11 -11.57
CA THR A 151 2.16 5.94 -12.26
C THR A 151 2.04 5.98 -13.79
N THR A 152 2.41 7.12 -14.39
CA THR A 152 2.30 7.37 -15.85
C THR A 152 3.60 7.85 -16.50
N ARG A 153 4.58 8.28 -15.71
CA ARG A 153 5.87 8.83 -16.18
C ARG A 153 7.02 8.18 -15.44
N ILE A 154 8.18 8.18 -16.08
CA ILE A 154 9.41 7.59 -15.51
C ILE A 154 10.56 8.58 -15.59
N TYR A 155 11.39 8.57 -14.56
CA TYR A 155 12.68 9.23 -14.54
C TYR A 155 13.78 8.18 -14.40
N PHE A 156 14.91 8.45 -15.04
CA PHE A 156 16.15 7.69 -14.89
C PHE A 156 17.29 8.66 -14.61
N ALA A 157 18.29 8.23 -13.85
CA ALA A 157 19.58 8.92 -13.81
C ALA A 157 20.21 8.97 -15.22
N ASP A 158 20.72 10.12 -15.66
CA ASP A 158 21.46 10.21 -16.93
C ASP A 158 22.69 9.30 -16.99
N ARG A 159 23.25 8.99 -15.81
CA ARG A 159 24.32 8.01 -15.62
C ARG A 159 23.96 6.63 -16.13
N LEU A 160 22.69 6.20 -16.09
CA LEU A 160 22.26 4.90 -16.63
C LEU A 160 22.53 4.80 -18.13
N GLN A 161 22.29 5.87 -18.89
CA GLN A 161 22.57 5.91 -20.32
C GLN A 161 24.07 5.83 -20.63
N ARG A 162 24.90 6.44 -19.78
CA ARG A 162 26.36 6.47 -19.95
C ARG A 162 27.00 5.13 -19.62
N ASP A 163 26.58 4.53 -18.51
CA ASP A 163 27.21 3.35 -17.94
C ASP A 163 26.64 2.06 -18.57
N PHE A 164 25.38 2.08 -19.03
CA PHE A 164 24.69 0.96 -19.67
C PHE A 164 23.98 1.35 -20.99
N PRO A 165 24.71 1.84 -22.01
CA PRO A 165 24.10 2.41 -23.23
C PRO A 165 23.25 1.42 -24.02
N GLU A 166 23.66 0.15 -24.13
CA GLU A 166 22.90 -0.87 -24.87
C GLU A 166 21.59 -1.23 -24.17
N LEU A 167 21.64 -1.43 -22.85
CA LEU A 167 20.45 -1.69 -22.04
C LEU A 167 19.51 -0.49 -22.08
N PHE A 168 20.03 0.72 -21.93
CA PHE A 168 19.25 1.94 -21.97
C PHE A 168 18.53 2.11 -23.33
N LEU A 169 19.21 1.87 -24.45
CA LEU A 169 18.61 1.93 -25.79
C LEU A 169 17.46 0.94 -25.97
N ARG A 170 17.61 -0.29 -25.47
CA ARG A 170 16.53 -1.30 -25.51
C ARG A 170 15.38 -0.91 -24.59
N LEU A 171 15.68 -0.40 -23.39
CA LEU A 171 14.68 0.05 -22.43
C LEU A 171 13.81 1.17 -23.00
N ILE A 172 14.41 2.23 -23.58
CA ILE A 172 13.63 3.33 -24.16
C ILE A 172 12.79 2.87 -25.36
N HIS A 173 13.26 1.91 -26.16
CA HIS A 173 12.46 1.34 -27.24
C HIS A 173 11.20 0.63 -26.72
N LEU A 174 11.31 -0.10 -25.61
CA LEU A 174 10.15 -0.72 -24.95
C LEU A 174 9.19 0.34 -24.40
N LEU A 175 9.71 1.40 -23.77
CA LEU A 175 8.88 2.49 -23.25
C LEU A 175 8.15 3.23 -24.38
N ASP A 176 8.83 3.49 -25.50
CA ASP A 176 8.22 4.09 -26.70
C ASP A 176 7.11 3.21 -27.26
N ALA A 177 7.34 1.89 -27.35
CA ALA A 177 6.33 0.92 -27.78
C ALA A 177 5.11 0.87 -26.84
N PHE A 178 5.32 1.14 -25.55
CA PHE A 178 4.26 1.28 -24.55
C PHE A 178 3.58 2.65 -24.55
N GLY A 179 4.14 3.65 -25.26
CA GLY A 179 3.67 5.03 -25.23
C GLY A 179 3.96 5.74 -23.89
N ILE A 180 5.00 5.31 -23.17
CA ILE A 180 5.39 5.87 -21.87
C ILE A 180 6.55 6.84 -22.06
N SER A 181 6.35 8.10 -21.65
CA SER A 181 7.41 9.10 -21.66
C SER A 181 8.39 8.90 -20.50
N TYR A 182 9.69 9.08 -20.77
CA TYR A 182 10.72 9.15 -19.74
C TYR A 182 11.40 10.52 -19.69
N THR A 183 12.11 10.79 -18.60
CA THR A 183 12.95 11.99 -18.43
C THR A 183 14.27 11.62 -17.75
N LEU A 184 15.38 12.20 -18.19
CA LEU A 184 16.68 12.00 -17.56
C LEU A 184 16.90 13.03 -16.44
N LEU A 185 17.38 12.56 -15.29
CA LEU A 185 17.89 13.38 -14.20
C LEU A 185 19.35 13.74 -14.52
N PRO A 186 19.65 15.00 -14.86
CA PRO A 186 20.96 15.39 -15.35
C PRO A 186 22.00 15.43 -14.21
N ALA A 187 23.23 15.00 -14.50
CA ALA A 187 24.34 14.99 -13.54
C ALA A 187 24.03 14.18 -12.27
N ALA A 188 23.32 13.04 -12.42
CA ALA A 188 23.09 12.14 -11.32
C ALA A 188 24.41 11.48 -10.88
N GLU A 189 24.66 11.45 -9.57
CA GLU A 189 25.87 10.83 -9.03
C GLU A 189 25.79 9.31 -9.09
N ASP A 190 24.59 8.73 -9.10
CA ASP A 190 24.36 7.29 -9.07
C ASP A 190 23.15 6.90 -9.94
N ILE A 191 23.16 5.68 -10.48
CA ILE A 191 22.08 5.10 -11.27
C ILE A 191 20.86 4.71 -10.43
N TRP A 192 21.02 4.48 -9.11
CA TRP A 192 19.96 3.99 -8.21
C TRP A 192 18.97 5.09 -7.78
N CYS A 193 18.33 5.74 -8.75
CA CYS A 193 17.44 6.87 -8.46
C CYS A 193 16.17 6.49 -7.68
N ARG A 194 15.85 5.20 -7.57
CA ARG A 194 14.81 4.73 -6.66
C ARG A 194 15.06 5.16 -5.22
N ASP A 195 16.32 5.15 -4.77
CA ASP A 195 16.64 5.26 -3.35
C ASP A 195 16.62 6.70 -2.85
N TYR A 196 17.15 7.62 -3.66
CA TYR A 196 17.35 9.01 -3.27
C TYR A 196 16.28 9.98 -3.80
N MET A 197 15.45 9.58 -4.77
CA MET A 197 14.40 10.45 -5.28
C MET A 197 13.14 10.45 -4.39
N PRO A 198 12.39 11.57 -4.31
CA PRO A 198 11.23 11.66 -3.44
C PRO A 198 10.15 10.61 -3.75
N VAL A 199 9.64 9.95 -2.72
CA VAL A 199 8.54 8.99 -2.86
C VAL A 199 7.23 9.74 -3.03
N GLN A 200 6.51 9.48 -4.11
CA GLN A 200 5.17 10.03 -4.30
C GLN A 200 4.18 9.31 -3.38
N VAL A 201 3.50 10.05 -2.50
CA VAL A 201 2.49 9.49 -1.59
C VAL A 201 1.09 9.66 -2.19
N LYS A 202 0.78 10.87 -2.65
CA LYS A 202 -0.48 11.25 -3.31
C LYS A 202 -0.17 11.95 -4.65
N SER A 203 -1.20 12.24 -5.45
CA SER A 203 -1.04 12.92 -6.75
C SER A 203 -0.33 14.29 -6.64
N ASP A 204 -0.43 14.96 -5.49
CA ASP A 204 0.15 16.27 -5.20
C ASP A 204 1.10 16.30 -3.99
N LYS A 205 1.48 15.13 -3.44
CA LYS A 205 2.35 15.02 -2.27
C LYS A 205 3.52 14.08 -2.53
N PHE A 206 4.73 14.61 -2.40
CA PHE A 206 5.99 13.86 -2.44
C PHE A 206 6.70 13.97 -1.10
N VAL A 207 7.43 12.93 -0.72
CA VAL A 207 8.21 12.91 0.52
C VAL A 207 9.64 12.53 0.21
N ARG A 208 10.57 13.39 0.58
CA ARG A 208 12.01 13.14 0.48
C ARG A 208 12.52 12.69 1.83
N PHE A 209 13.01 11.48 1.92
CA PHE A 209 13.69 10.94 3.10
C PHE A 209 15.17 11.36 3.10
N ARG A 210 15.82 11.25 4.25
CA ARG A 210 17.27 11.45 4.33
C ARG A 210 17.96 10.26 3.66
N TYR A 211 18.82 10.57 2.72
CA TYR A 211 19.73 9.63 2.06
C TYR A 211 21.18 10.04 2.33
N THR A 212 22.11 9.11 2.21
CA THR A 212 23.54 9.33 2.52
C THR A 212 24.13 10.51 1.75
N THR A 213 23.73 10.68 0.49
CA THR A 213 24.15 11.79 -0.38
C THR A 213 22.94 12.67 -0.71
N ASP A 214 23.06 13.99 -0.53
CA ASP A 214 21.97 14.91 -0.88
C ASP A 214 21.91 15.16 -2.40
N GLN A 215 20.96 14.49 -3.07
CA GLN A 215 20.68 14.65 -4.50
C GLN A 215 19.43 15.52 -4.77
N SER A 216 19.02 16.37 -3.82
CA SER A 216 17.81 17.21 -3.94
C SER A 216 17.83 18.21 -5.11
N ALA A 217 19.02 18.57 -5.60
CA ALA A 217 19.19 19.43 -6.77
C ALA A 217 18.62 18.79 -8.05
N LEU A 218 18.58 17.45 -8.13
CA LEU A 218 18.06 16.69 -9.28
C LEU A 218 16.53 16.75 -9.42
N ILE A 219 15.83 17.05 -8.31
CA ILE A 219 14.36 17.05 -8.29
C ILE A 219 13.83 18.16 -9.21
N PRO A 220 13.00 17.83 -10.23
CA PRO A 220 12.37 18.85 -11.07
C PRO A 220 11.58 19.86 -10.24
N GLU A 221 11.63 21.15 -10.60
CA GLU A 221 10.99 22.22 -9.81
C GLU A 221 9.48 22.00 -9.59
N SER A 222 8.79 21.46 -10.59
CA SER A 222 7.37 21.10 -10.50
C SER A 222 7.06 20.02 -9.46
N ILE A 223 8.04 19.17 -9.14
CA ILE A 223 7.94 18.15 -8.09
C ILE A 223 8.45 18.72 -6.77
N ARG A 224 9.56 19.46 -6.77
CA ARG A 224 10.15 20.10 -5.59
C ARG A 224 9.14 20.95 -4.81
N SER A 225 8.32 21.72 -5.51
CA SER A 225 7.24 22.53 -4.91
C SER A 225 6.16 21.73 -4.16
N LYS A 226 6.08 20.41 -4.41
CA LYS A 226 5.14 19.45 -3.79
C LYS A 226 5.85 18.48 -2.84
N THR A 227 7.16 18.62 -2.67
CA THR A 227 7.99 17.72 -1.87
C THR A 227 8.14 18.25 -0.46
N VAL A 228 7.78 17.42 0.52
CA VAL A 228 8.06 17.65 1.94
C VAL A 228 9.29 16.83 2.32
N SER A 229 10.19 17.40 3.13
CA SER A 229 11.33 16.65 3.67
C SER A 229 10.93 15.91 4.94
N SER A 230 11.38 14.67 5.08
CA SER A 230 11.31 13.85 6.29
C SER A 230 12.69 13.74 6.92
N ASP A 231 12.73 13.65 8.25
CA ASP A 231 13.96 13.43 9.00
C ASP A 231 14.36 11.96 9.11
N LEU A 232 13.46 11.04 8.74
CA LEU A 232 13.76 9.61 8.70
C LEU A 232 14.79 9.30 7.62
N ARG A 233 15.77 8.48 7.97
CA ARG A 233 16.66 7.79 7.02
C ARG A 233 15.91 6.59 6.44
N LEU A 234 15.64 6.62 5.15
CA LEU A 234 14.88 5.55 4.49
C LEU A 234 15.10 5.60 2.98
N ASP A 235 15.63 4.52 2.44
CA ASP A 235 15.81 4.36 1.00
C ASP A 235 14.49 4.01 0.33
N GLY A 236 14.25 4.56 -0.86
CA GLY A 236 13.10 4.20 -1.68
C GLY A 236 13.01 2.72 -2.04
N GLY A 237 14.14 2.00 -2.18
CA GLY A 237 14.18 0.55 -2.37
C GLY A 237 13.66 -0.24 -1.16
N ASN A 238 13.63 0.38 0.02
CA ASN A 238 12.99 -0.18 1.21
C ASN A 238 11.51 0.22 1.37
N ILE A 239 10.86 0.72 0.31
CA ILE A 239 9.44 1.10 0.35
C ILE A 239 8.69 0.41 -0.79
N VAL A 240 7.74 -0.46 -0.44
CA VAL A 240 6.79 -1.03 -1.40
C VAL A 240 5.36 -0.66 -0.99
N LYS A 241 4.67 0.07 -1.87
CA LYS A 241 3.30 0.58 -1.62
C LYS A 241 2.25 -0.34 -2.22
N GLY A 242 1.27 -0.70 -1.41
CA GLY A 242 -0.02 -1.20 -1.85
C GLY A 242 -1.08 -0.09 -1.87
N PRO A 243 -2.34 -0.39 -2.24
CA PRO A 243 -3.41 0.60 -2.35
C PRO A 243 -3.69 1.40 -1.07
N ASP A 244 -3.56 0.76 0.09
CA ASP A 244 -3.85 1.34 1.41
C ASP A 244 -2.79 1.01 2.48
N ARG A 245 -1.62 0.53 2.07
CA ARG A 245 -0.60 0.00 2.98
C ARG A 245 0.81 0.18 2.43
N VAL A 246 1.78 0.18 3.32
CA VAL A 246 3.19 0.28 2.96
C VAL A 246 3.95 -0.84 3.65
N ALA A 247 4.77 -1.57 2.88
CA ALA A 247 5.66 -2.58 3.39
C ALA A 247 7.11 -2.10 3.31
N LEU A 248 7.89 -2.41 4.35
CA LEU A 248 9.31 -2.13 4.47
C LEU A 248 9.98 -3.17 5.39
N THR A 249 11.31 -3.25 5.36
CA THR A 249 12.07 -4.09 6.28
C THR A 249 12.27 -3.40 7.64
N ASP A 250 12.63 -4.19 8.65
CA ASP A 250 13.01 -3.71 9.98
C ASP A 250 14.33 -2.90 10.00
N ARG A 251 15.05 -2.85 8.88
CA ARG A 251 16.22 -1.98 8.67
C ARG A 251 15.95 -0.53 9.04
N VAL A 252 14.72 -0.04 8.80
CA VAL A 252 14.31 1.33 9.14
C VAL A 252 14.51 1.65 10.63
N PHE A 253 14.47 0.65 11.51
CA PHE A 253 14.67 0.85 12.95
C PHE A 253 16.15 1.02 13.30
N ASP A 254 17.04 0.36 12.57
CA ASP A 254 18.47 0.45 12.81
C ASP A 254 19.03 1.75 12.23
N ASP A 255 18.53 2.19 11.07
CA ASP A 255 18.95 3.47 10.45
C ASP A 255 18.44 4.72 11.20
N ASN A 256 17.45 4.53 12.09
CA ASN A 256 16.83 5.57 12.91
C ASN A 256 16.84 5.18 14.40
N ASP A 257 17.93 4.60 14.87
CA ASP A 257 18.13 4.17 16.27
C ASP A 257 18.14 5.33 17.28
N ASP A 258 18.15 6.58 16.79
CA ASP A 258 18.05 7.82 17.56
C ASP A 258 16.65 8.05 18.16
N ARG A 259 15.66 7.23 17.80
CA ARG A 259 14.27 7.36 18.27
C ARG A 259 13.60 6.00 18.52
N PRO A 260 12.55 5.94 19.36
CA PRO A 260 11.85 4.69 19.63
C PRO A 260 11.16 4.12 18.39
N ARG A 261 11.18 2.78 18.24
CA ARG A 261 10.51 2.06 17.12
C ARG A 261 9.05 2.48 16.91
N GLN A 262 8.30 2.67 18.00
CA GLN A 262 6.91 3.11 17.92
C GLN A 262 6.79 4.50 17.27
N ARG A 263 7.69 5.43 17.60
CA ARG A 263 7.67 6.77 17.00
C ARG A 263 8.01 6.73 15.51
N ILE A 264 8.92 5.86 15.09
CA ILE A 264 9.23 5.63 13.66
C ILE A 264 7.98 5.17 12.92
N VAL A 265 7.26 4.20 13.48
CA VAL A 265 6.01 3.70 12.88
C VAL A 265 4.96 4.81 12.80
N GLU A 266 4.77 5.60 13.85
CA GLU A 266 3.84 6.73 13.85
C GLU A 266 4.19 7.78 12.78
N GLU A 267 5.48 8.14 12.66
CA GLU A 267 5.97 9.05 11.60
C GLU A 267 5.71 8.49 10.20
N LEU A 268 5.96 7.19 9.98
CA LEU A 268 5.64 6.53 8.70
C LEU A 268 4.14 6.56 8.42
N GLN A 269 3.30 6.35 9.43
CA GLN A 269 1.84 6.40 9.29
C GLN A 269 1.34 7.81 8.93
N GLU A 270 1.91 8.84 9.54
CA GLU A 270 1.63 10.25 9.23
C GLU A 270 2.10 10.61 7.80
N ILE A 271 3.30 10.18 7.43
CA ILE A 271 3.92 10.44 6.12
C ILE A 271 3.12 9.82 4.99
N PHE A 272 2.84 8.52 5.09
CA PHE A 272 2.12 7.77 4.05
C PHE A 272 0.60 7.92 4.14
N GLU A 273 0.08 8.58 5.18
CA GLU A 273 -1.35 8.73 5.41
C GLU A 273 -2.08 7.37 5.43
N THR A 274 -1.44 6.38 6.05
CA THR A 274 -2.03 5.05 6.28
C THR A 274 -1.55 4.48 7.61
N ARG A 275 -2.45 3.83 8.35
CA ARG A 275 -2.10 3.08 9.56
C ARG A 275 -1.50 1.70 9.27
N SER A 276 -1.64 1.17 8.06
CA SER A 276 -1.11 -0.16 7.71
C SER A 276 0.34 -0.06 7.24
N ILE A 277 1.25 -0.07 8.21
CA ILE A 277 2.70 -0.18 8.01
C ILE A 277 3.13 -1.60 8.36
N ILE A 278 3.57 -2.34 7.34
CA ILE A 278 3.95 -3.75 7.42
C ILE A 278 5.47 -3.82 7.48
N VAL A 279 5.99 -4.27 8.63
CA VAL A 279 7.43 -4.45 8.81
C VAL A 279 7.78 -5.94 8.74
N VAL A 280 8.65 -6.28 7.81
CA VAL A 280 9.19 -7.65 7.62
C VAL A 280 10.66 -7.69 8.05
N PRO A 281 11.22 -8.85 8.43
CA PRO A 281 12.65 -8.93 8.71
C PRO A 281 13.46 -8.63 7.44
N GLN A 282 14.58 -7.92 7.59
CA GLN A 282 15.58 -7.73 6.54
C GLN A 282 16.05 -9.10 6.00
N LEU A 283 16.35 -9.14 4.70
CA LEU A 283 16.91 -10.32 4.07
C LEU A 283 18.31 -10.64 4.66
N PRO A 284 18.57 -11.87 5.14
CA PRO A 284 19.87 -12.22 5.68
C PRO A 284 21.02 -12.04 4.67
N TYR A 285 22.17 -11.56 5.16
CA TYR A 285 23.41 -11.38 4.40
C TYR A 285 23.38 -10.25 3.35
N GLU A 286 22.30 -9.47 3.30
CA GLU A 286 22.15 -8.31 2.43
C GLU A 286 22.43 -7.04 3.25
N GLU A 287 23.04 -6.02 2.63
CA GLU A 287 23.61 -4.86 3.35
C GLU A 287 22.71 -3.62 3.37
N PHE A 288 21.86 -3.41 2.36
CA PHE A 288 21.06 -2.20 2.15
C PHE A 288 19.67 -2.25 2.82
N GLY A 289 19.17 -3.44 3.10
CA GLY A 289 17.89 -3.68 3.76
C GLY A 289 16.67 -3.41 2.88
N HIS A 290 16.83 -3.50 1.56
CA HIS A 290 15.75 -3.19 0.63
C HIS A 290 14.68 -4.27 0.59
N ILE A 291 13.42 -3.85 0.42
CA ILE A 291 12.25 -4.74 0.35
C ILE A 291 11.82 -5.02 -1.09
N ASP A 292 12.23 -4.18 -2.05
CA ASP A 292 11.80 -4.26 -3.44
C ASP A 292 12.36 -5.47 -4.21
N GLY A 293 13.36 -6.16 -3.66
CA GLY A 293 13.81 -7.50 -4.07
C GLY A 293 13.10 -8.66 -3.36
N MET A 294 12.30 -8.37 -2.34
CA MET A 294 11.63 -9.37 -1.49
C MET A 294 10.16 -9.57 -1.83
N LEU A 295 9.41 -8.48 -2.02
CA LEU A 295 7.98 -8.55 -2.29
C LEU A 295 7.46 -7.38 -3.12
N ARG A 296 6.31 -7.62 -3.78
CA ARG A 296 5.52 -6.60 -4.49
C ARG A 296 4.03 -6.88 -4.39
N PHE A 297 3.23 -5.82 -4.32
CA PHE A 297 1.77 -5.96 -4.34
C PHE A 297 1.27 -6.28 -5.75
N LEU A 298 0.51 -7.37 -5.89
CA LEU A 298 -0.32 -7.59 -7.08
C LEU A 298 -1.62 -6.80 -6.95
N ASP A 299 -2.21 -6.80 -5.76
CA ASP A 299 -3.45 -6.11 -5.46
C ASP A 299 -3.48 -5.74 -3.98
N ALA A 300 -4.64 -5.30 -3.47
CA ALA A 300 -4.80 -4.88 -2.07
C ALA A 300 -4.45 -5.97 -1.04
N ASN A 301 -4.58 -7.25 -1.40
CA ASN A 301 -4.50 -8.37 -0.46
C ASN A 301 -3.51 -9.46 -0.90
N THR A 302 -2.93 -9.36 -2.10
CA THR A 302 -2.03 -10.36 -2.65
C THR A 302 -0.66 -9.76 -2.93
N VAL A 303 0.39 -10.43 -2.47
CA VAL A 303 1.79 -10.08 -2.75
C VAL A 303 2.51 -11.18 -3.50
N LEU A 304 3.31 -10.80 -4.49
CA LEU A 304 4.40 -11.63 -4.99
C LEU A 304 5.52 -11.63 -3.94
N VAL A 305 6.11 -12.79 -3.70
CA VAL A 305 7.20 -12.97 -2.74
C VAL A 305 8.27 -13.83 -3.39
N SER A 306 9.51 -13.32 -3.44
CA SER A 306 10.68 -14.09 -3.88
C SER A 306 10.80 -15.41 -3.10
N ASP A 307 11.01 -16.53 -3.80
CA ASP A 307 11.08 -17.86 -3.17
C ASP A 307 12.41 -18.11 -2.46
N PHE A 308 12.58 -17.47 -1.30
CA PHE A 308 13.74 -17.59 -0.43
C PHE A 308 13.94 -19.01 0.12
N LYS A 309 12.88 -19.82 0.20
CA LYS A 309 13.00 -21.21 0.66
C LYS A 309 13.78 -22.03 -0.36
N GLN A 310 13.47 -21.87 -1.65
CA GLN A 310 14.22 -22.54 -2.71
C GLN A 310 15.68 -22.06 -2.78
N ALA A 311 15.94 -20.81 -2.40
CA ALA A 311 17.28 -20.24 -2.32
C ALA A 311 18.09 -20.62 -1.06
N GLY A 312 17.50 -21.39 -0.13
CA GLY A 312 18.22 -21.93 1.03
C GLY A 312 18.40 -20.95 2.19
N TYR A 313 17.52 -19.96 2.32
CA TYR A 313 17.55 -19.03 3.45
C TYR A 313 17.17 -19.70 4.79
N PRO A 314 17.65 -19.17 5.94
CA PRO A 314 17.39 -19.75 7.26
C PRO A 314 15.91 -19.87 7.61
N ASN A 315 15.51 -20.99 8.21
CA ASN A 315 14.11 -21.27 8.56
C ASN A 315 13.51 -20.26 9.55
N ASN A 316 14.31 -19.69 10.45
CA ASN A 316 13.86 -18.66 11.39
C ASN A 316 13.42 -17.39 10.63
N PHE A 317 14.24 -16.92 9.68
CA PHE A 317 13.90 -15.81 8.80
C PHE A 317 12.64 -16.12 7.98
N LEU A 318 12.59 -17.29 7.32
CA LEU A 318 11.43 -17.68 6.50
C LEU A 318 10.13 -17.69 7.31
N SER A 319 10.19 -18.19 8.55
CA SER A 319 9.02 -18.22 9.43
C SER A 319 8.60 -16.83 9.88
N GLU A 320 9.54 -15.97 10.26
CA GLU A 320 9.25 -14.60 10.68
C GLU A 320 8.67 -13.76 9.53
N PHE A 321 9.27 -13.87 8.34
CA PHE A 321 8.80 -13.19 7.14
C PHE A 321 7.37 -13.62 6.76
N ASP A 322 7.10 -14.93 6.73
CA ASP A 322 5.76 -15.48 6.44
C ASP A 322 4.72 -15.06 7.50
N GLN A 323 5.11 -15.06 8.77
CA GLN A 323 4.25 -14.60 9.86
C GLN A 323 3.95 -13.11 9.78
N SER A 324 4.89 -12.26 9.37
CA SER A 324 4.66 -10.82 9.20
C SER A 324 3.62 -10.56 8.11
N LEU A 325 3.71 -11.26 6.97
CA LEU A 325 2.74 -11.14 5.89
C LEU A 325 1.37 -11.73 6.25
N THR A 326 1.35 -12.86 6.97
CA THR A 326 0.10 -13.48 7.46
C THR A 326 -0.62 -12.60 8.48
N ARG A 327 0.13 -11.98 9.41
CA ARG A 327 -0.41 -11.00 10.37
C ARG A 327 -0.96 -9.76 9.66
N ALA A 328 -0.40 -9.40 8.51
CA ALA A 328 -0.91 -8.34 7.65
C ALA A 328 -2.08 -8.79 6.73
N GLY A 329 -2.60 -10.01 6.90
CA GLY A 329 -3.74 -10.50 6.11
C GLY A 329 -3.42 -10.69 4.62
N LEU A 330 -2.14 -10.80 4.25
CA LEU A 330 -1.70 -10.88 2.86
C LEU A 330 -1.61 -12.33 2.38
N LYS A 331 -2.23 -12.59 1.23
CA LYS A 331 -2.02 -13.81 0.46
C LYS A 331 -0.69 -13.71 -0.26
N GLN A 332 0.14 -14.74 -0.12
CA GLN A 332 1.43 -14.82 -0.77
C GLN A 332 1.36 -15.67 -2.03
N VAL A 333 1.93 -15.17 -3.12
CA VAL A 333 2.23 -15.92 -4.34
C VAL A 333 3.74 -16.03 -4.45
N LYS A 334 4.26 -17.26 -4.34
CA LYS A 334 5.70 -17.49 -4.46
C LYS A 334 6.15 -17.20 -5.90
N PHE A 335 7.19 -16.39 -6.01
CA PHE A 335 7.75 -15.91 -7.25
C PHE A 335 9.17 -16.46 -7.41
N PRO A 336 9.55 -16.99 -8.59
CA PRO A 336 10.87 -17.57 -8.77
C PRO A 336 11.97 -16.58 -8.37
N TYR A 337 12.99 -17.11 -7.71
CA TYR A 337 14.14 -16.36 -7.24
C TYR A 337 15.41 -17.20 -7.41
N GLN A 338 16.53 -16.55 -7.67
CA GLN A 338 17.84 -17.20 -7.70
C GLN A 338 18.83 -16.32 -6.94
N GLU A 339 19.40 -16.89 -5.89
CA GLU A 339 20.49 -16.27 -5.14
C GLU A 339 21.80 -16.40 -5.91
N ILE A 340 22.54 -15.29 -6.04
CA ILE A 340 23.86 -15.26 -6.68
C ILE A 340 24.87 -14.59 -5.75
N ARG A 341 25.78 -15.39 -5.21
CA ARG A 341 26.88 -14.92 -4.36
C ARG A 341 28.12 -14.62 -5.18
N ARG A 342 28.00 -13.64 -6.06
CA ARG A 342 29.10 -13.11 -6.87
C ARG A 342 29.14 -11.61 -6.64
N LYS A 343 30.22 -11.16 -6.00
CA LYS A 343 30.42 -9.75 -5.70
C LYS A 343 31.01 -8.99 -6.87
N ASN A 344 30.56 -7.76 -7.08
CA ASN A 344 31.17 -6.79 -7.99
C ASN A 344 32.45 -6.18 -7.37
N HIS A 345 33.00 -5.17 -8.04
CA HIS A 345 34.22 -4.48 -7.60
C HIS A 345 34.06 -3.69 -6.29
N GLU A 346 32.83 -3.39 -5.89
CA GLU A 346 32.47 -2.69 -4.64
C GLU A 346 32.11 -3.66 -3.51
N GLY A 347 32.12 -4.98 -3.78
CA GLY A 347 31.77 -6.00 -2.79
C GLY A 347 30.27 -6.31 -2.70
N VAL A 348 29.46 -5.80 -3.63
CA VAL A 348 28.01 -5.99 -3.68
C VAL A 348 27.67 -7.24 -4.48
N ASP A 349 26.81 -8.12 -3.95
CA ASP A 349 26.39 -9.34 -4.64
C ASP A 349 25.45 -9.03 -5.82
N SER A 350 25.59 -9.77 -6.92
CA SER A 350 24.76 -9.65 -8.11
C SER A 350 23.28 -9.92 -7.80
N ALA A 351 22.40 -9.04 -8.28
CA ALA A 351 20.95 -9.18 -8.23
C ALA A 351 20.39 -10.09 -9.34
N ALA A 352 21.26 -10.80 -10.10
CA ALA A 352 20.83 -11.67 -11.19
C ALA A 352 19.96 -12.81 -10.64
N GLY A 353 18.71 -12.89 -11.10
CA GLY A 353 17.70 -13.80 -10.55
C GLY A 353 16.70 -13.15 -9.60
N CYS A 354 16.83 -11.85 -9.31
CA CYS A 354 15.85 -11.06 -8.59
C CYS A 354 14.75 -10.53 -9.54
N TYR A 355 13.91 -11.45 -10.02
CA TYR A 355 12.88 -11.14 -11.02
C TYR A 355 11.82 -10.14 -10.57
N ILE A 356 11.59 -10.04 -9.25
CA ILE A 356 10.56 -9.16 -8.69
C ILE A 356 10.94 -7.68 -8.80
N ASN A 357 12.21 -7.38 -9.02
CA ASN A 357 12.75 -6.04 -9.22
C ASN A 357 12.52 -5.55 -10.68
N TYR A 358 11.31 -5.77 -11.19
CA TYR A 358 10.87 -5.32 -12.52
C TYR A 358 10.43 -3.86 -12.51
N LEU A 359 10.45 -3.20 -13.67
CA LEU A 359 9.87 -1.86 -13.82
C LEU A 359 8.39 -1.98 -14.19
N GLN A 360 7.53 -1.30 -13.44
CA GLN A 360 6.09 -1.23 -13.71
C GLN A 360 5.64 0.22 -13.86
N VAL A 361 4.83 0.48 -14.88
CA VAL A 361 4.08 1.73 -15.05
C VAL A 361 2.69 1.41 -15.54
N GLY A 362 1.69 1.67 -14.70
CA GLY A 362 0.33 1.30 -15.02
C GLY A 362 0.18 -0.22 -15.16
N GLN A 363 -0.34 -0.63 -16.32
CA GLN A 363 -0.51 -2.03 -16.70
C GLN A 363 0.67 -2.61 -17.47
N GLN A 364 1.71 -1.81 -17.75
CA GLN A 364 2.89 -2.21 -18.52
C GLN A 364 4.02 -2.60 -17.56
N VAL A 365 4.68 -3.71 -17.86
CA VAL A 365 5.84 -4.21 -17.10
C VAL A 365 7.00 -4.46 -18.06
N VAL A 366 8.15 -3.87 -17.76
CA VAL A 366 9.44 -4.29 -18.32
C VAL A 366 10.04 -5.30 -17.35
N PHE A 367 10.02 -6.56 -17.75
CA PHE A 367 10.42 -7.70 -16.94
C PHE A 367 11.89 -8.07 -17.18
N PRO A 368 12.72 -8.14 -16.13
CA PRO A 368 14.11 -8.52 -16.30
C PRO A 368 14.23 -10.00 -16.59
N VAL A 369 15.05 -10.35 -17.58
CA VAL A 369 15.48 -11.72 -17.86
C VAL A 369 16.98 -11.82 -17.72
N PHE A 370 17.46 -13.00 -17.35
CA PHE A 370 18.87 -13.27 -17.13
C PHE A 370 19.32 -14.45 -17.98
N GLU A 371 20.40 -14.28 -18.75
CA GLU A 371 20.86 -15.29 -19.72
C GLU A 371 21.11 -16.66 -19.10
N ALA A 372 21.60 -16.69 -17.85
CA ALA A 372 21.95 -17.91 -17.14
C ALA A 372 20.73 -18.76 -16.72
N PHE A 373 19.51 -18.21 -16.74
CA PHE A 373 18.34 -18.83 -16.10
C PHE A 373 17.09 -18.90 -17.01
N PRO A 374 17.17 -19.41 -18.26
CA PRO A 374 16.07 -19.37 -19.21
C PRO A 374 14.77 -20.01 -18.69
N THR A 375 14.86 -21.15 -17.99
CA THR A 375 13.68 -21.81 -17.41
C THR A 375 13.04 -21.00 -16.29
N LYS A 376 13.83 -20.29 -15.47
CA LYS A 376 13.29 -19.43 -14.40
C LYS A 376 12.72 -18.13 -15.00
N ASN A 377 13.34 -17.58 -16.05
CA ASN A 377 12.79 -16.46 -16.81
C ASN A 377 11.36 -16.76 -17.27
N GLU A 378 11.16 -17.90 -17.94
CA GLU A 378 9.84 -18.36 -18.45
C GLU A 378 8.82 -18.51 -17.32
N ALA A 379 9.20 -19.19 -16.23
CA ALA A 379 8.31 -19.44 -15.11
C ALA A 379 7.87 -18.15 -14.39
N ALA A 380 8.80 -17.22 -14.16
CA ALA A 380 8.51 -15.95 -13.50
C ALA A 380 7.68 -15.02 -14.40
N ARG A 381 8.03 -14.94 -15.69
CA ARG A 381 7.27 -14.19 -16.71
C ARG A 381 5.81 -14.66 -16.77
N SER A 382 5.59 -15.98 -16.81
CA SER A 382 4.25 -16.57 -16.92
C SER A 382 3.31 -16.16 -15.79
N ILE A 383 3.85 -15.98 -14.57
CA ILE A 383 3.06 -15.51 -13.41
C ILE A 383 2.62 -14.05 -13.62
N LEU A 384 3.50 -13.18 -14.14
CA LEU A 384 3.20 -11.76 -14.34
C LEU A 384 2.26 -11.52 -15.53
N GLU A 385 2.35 -12.30 -16.60
CA GLU A 385 1.48 -12.17 -17.79
C GLU A 385 -0.01 -12.39 -17.49
N ALA A 386 -0.33 -13.08 -16.38
CA ALA A 386 -1.71 -13.21 -15.90
C ALA A 386 -2.30 -11.89 -15.35
N HIS A 387 -1.46 -10.90 -15.05
CA HIS A 387 -1.84 -9.66 -14.35
C HIS A 387 -1.50 -8.39 -15.13
N PHE A 388 -0.48 -8.44 -15.99
CA PHE A 388 0.11 -7.29 -16.65
C PHE A 388 0.45 -7.58 -18.11
N LYS A 389 0.69 -6.51 -18.88
CA LYS A 389 1.29 -6.60 -20.21
C LYS A 389 2.81 -6.56 -20.04
N VAL A 390 3.46 -7.67 -20.35
CA VAL A 390 4.87 -7.91 -20.02
C VAL A 390 5.71 -7.92 -21.28
N GLU A 391 6.75 -7.09 -21.32
CA GLU A 391 7.86 -7.20 -22.27
C GLU A 391 9.16 -7.47 -21.52
N THR A 392 10.07 -8.21 -22.14
CA THR A 392 11.31 -8.66 -21.47
C THR A 392 12.51 -7.83 -21.84
N LEU A 393 13.42 -7.61 -20.88
CA LEU A 393 14.70 -6.95 -21.10
C LEU A 393 15.82 -7.75 -20.44
N GLU A 394 16.89 -8.05 -21.20
CA GLU A 394 18.10 -8.68 -20.67
C GLU A 394 18.78 -7.70 -19.70
N CYS A 395 18.97 -8.13 -18.44
CA CYS A 395 19.44 -7.26 -17.37
C CYS A 395 20.66 -7.83 -16.63
N THR A 396 21.36 -8.85 -17.14
CA THR A 396 22.45 -9.51 -16.40
C THR A 396 23.57 -8.51 -16.06
N GLN A 397 23.96 -7.65 -16.99
CA GLN A 397 25.00 -6.64 -16.74
C GLN A 397 24.61 -5.61 -15.68
N LEU A 398 23.35 -5.15 -15.69
CA LEU A 398 22.86 -4.22 -14.67
C LEU A 398 22.78 -4.91 -13.30
N ALA A 399 22.27 -6.15 -13.28
CA ALA A 399 22.14 -6.95 -12.09
C ALA A 399 23.49 -7.24 -11.42
N ASP A 400 24.57 -7.33 -12.20
CA ASP A 400 25.92 -7.48 -11.67
C ASP A 400 26.42 -6.28 -10.88
N GLU A 401 25.78 -5.11 -10.97
CA GLU A 401 26.06 -3.97 -10.08
C GLU A 401 25.18 -3.94 -8.82
N GLY A 402 24.35 -4.97 -8.58
CA GLY A 402 23.62 -5.14 -7.32
C GLY A 402 22.15 -4.72 -7.33
N GLY A 403 21.62 -4.25 -8.45
CA GLY A 403 20.21 -3.86 -8.59
C GLY A 403 19.66 -4.14 -9.99
N VAL A 404 18.35 -4.01 -10.19
CA VAL A 404 17.70 -4.30 -11.48
C VAL A 404 16.87 -3.08 -11.94
N LEU A 405 15.71 -3.30 -12.59
CA LEU A 405 14.98 -2.24 -13.28
C LEU A 405 14.22 -1.33 -12.31
N ASN A 406 13.78 -1.85 -11.17
CA ASN A 406 13.13 -1.00 -10.18
C ASN A 406 14.10 -0.02 -9.53
N CYS A 407 15.31 -0.48 -9.21
CA CYS A 407 16.32 0.31 -8.51
C CYS A 407 16.77 1.53 -9.35
N VAL A 408 16.85 1.37 -10.68
CA VAL A 408 17.27 2.45 -11.60
C VAL A 408 16.14 3.37 -12.04
N SER A 409 14.90 3.15 -11.59
CA SER A 409 13.75 3.91 -12.06
C SER A 409 13.03 4.67 -10.96
N TRP A 410 12.57 5.87 -11.30
CA TRP A 410 11.70 6.68 -10.46
C TRP A 410 10.44 7.04 -11.23
N ASN A 411 9.38 6.26 -11.02
CA ASN A 411 8.08 6.43 -11.66
C ASN A 411 7.11 7.26 -10.78
N ILE A 412 6.30 8.11 -11.43
CA ILE A 412 5.35 9.01 -10.79
C ILE A 412 4.02 9.11 -11.57
N TRP A 413 2.93 9.52 -10.90
CA TRP A 413 1.60 9.81 -11.46
C TRP A 413 1.63 11.02 -12.40
#